data_AF-A0AAU4W6T1-F1
#
_entry.id   AF-A0AAU4W6T1-F1
#
_cell.length_a   1.000
_cell.length_b   1.000
_cell.length_c   1.000
_cell.angle_alpha   90.00
_cell.angle_beta   90.00
_cell.angle_gamma   90.00
#
_symmetry.space_group_name_H-M   'P 1'
#
loop_
_entity.id
_entity.type
_entity.pdbx_description
1 polymer ?
#
loop_
_entity_poly.entity_id
_entity_poly.type
_entity_poly.pdbx_seq_one_letter_code
_entity_poly.pdbx_strand_id
1 'polypeptide(L)'
;MSAQPEHTPIPSSAPAPGAPAELLAQLRADQRAPQWVPVFEREWAAALEESHRSFSLGGLYAVVQDWQGRLAHAPAVDAFVASGYDDSEAIDMAELRGRRQ
;
A
#
# COMPACT_ATOMS: atom_id res chain seq x y z
N MET A 1 2.71 38.37 -9.80
CA MET A 1 3.78 37.52 -9.23
C MET A 1 3.12 36.25 -8.74
N SER A 2 3.25 35.16 -9.50
CA SER A 2 2.66 33.86 -9.15
C SER A 2 3.76 32.97 -8.60
N ALA A 3 3.61 32.50 -7.36
CA ALA A 3 4.49 31.49 -6.78
C ALA A 3 4.12 30.13 -7.38
N GLN A 4 5.04 29.49 -8.10
CA GLN A 4 4.92 28.06 -8.38
C GLN A 4 5.12 27.31 -7.06
N PRO A 5 4.29 26.31 -6.73
CA PRO A 5 4.60 25.43 -5.62
C PRO A 5 5.94 24.75 -5.94
N GLU A 6 6.93 24.96 -5.08
CA GLU A 6 8.18 24.20 -5.13
C GLU A 6 7.83 22.74 -4.83
N HIS A 7 7.63 21.96 -5.89
CA HIS A 7 7.63 20.51 -5.82
C HIS A 7 9.07 20.09 -5.57
N THR A 8 9.54 20.23 -4.34
CA THR A 8 10.80 19.62 -3.92
C THR A 8 10.65 18.13 -4.19
N PRO A 9 11.51 17.52 -5.02
CA PRO A 9 11.46 16.08 -5.22
C PRO A 9 11.61 15.44 -3.84
N ILE A 10 10.58 14.73 -3.38
CA ILE A 10 10.69 13.95 -2.14
C ILE A 10 11.83 12.96 -2.44
N PRO A 11 12.97 13.03 -1.73
CA PRO A 11 14.01 12.04 -1.94
C PRO A 11 13.36 10.69 -1.69
N SER A 12 13.53 9.75 -2.61
CA SER A 12 13.12 8.36 -2.40
C SER A 12 13.94 7.85 -1.23
N SER A 13 13.43 8.03 -0.02
CA SER A 13 14.13 7.71 1.21
C SER A 13 14.36 6.21 1.22
N ALA A 14 15.62 5.82 1.08
CA ALA A 14 16.02 4.44 1.29
C ALA A 14 15.45 3.99 2.66
N PRO A 15 14.87 2.79 2.76
CA PRO A 15 14.34 2.30 4.02
C PRO A 15 15.47 2.19 5.05
N ALA A 16 15.13 2.35 6.33
CA ALA A 16 16.09 2.24 7.42
C ALA A 16 16.83 0.88 7.37
N PRO A 17 18.11 0.82 7.79
CA PRO A 17 18.83 -0.45 7.90
C PRO A 17 18.03 -1.44 8.77
N GLY A 18 17.80 -2.66 8.27
CA GLY A 18 17.02 -3.68 8.99
C GLY A 18 15.51 -3.62 8.79
N ALA A 19 14.97 -2.55 8.20
CA ALA A 19 13.54 -2.41 7.93
C ALA A 19 12.90 -3.61 7.19
N PRO A 20 13.57 -4.31 6.24
CA PRO A 20 12.98 -5.50 5.61
C PRO A 20 12.75 -6.66 6.59
N ALA A 21 13.66 -6.87 7.54
CA ALA A 21 13.54 -7.95 8.52
C ALA A 21 12.45 -7.62 9.57
N GLU A 22 12.39 -6.37 10.01
CA GLU A 22 11.33 -5.88 10.89
C GLU A 22 9.96 -5.94 10.21
N LEU A 23 9.90 -5.60 8.93
CA LEU A 23 8.68 -5.73 8.11
C LEU A 23 8.22 -7.19 8.07
N LEU A 24 9.11 -8.14 7.78
CA LEU A 24 8.77 -9.56 7.76
C LEU A 24 8.28 -10.06 9.13
N ALA A 25 8.88 -9.60 10.22
CA ALA A 25 8.43 -9.93 11.58
C ALA A 25 7.00 -9.41 11.83
N GLN A 26 6.70 -8.16 11.42
CA GLN A 26 5.36 -7.58 11.52
C GLN A 26 4.34 -8.35 10.67
N LEU A 27 4.69 -8.69 9.42
CA LEU A 27 3.82 -9.48 8.54
C LEU A 27 3.48 -10.85 9.13
N ARG A 28 4.42 -11.49 9.83
CA ARG A 28 4.21 -12.79 10.49
C ARG A 28 3.34 -12.69 11.75
N ALA A 29 3.30 -11.52 12.39
CA ALA A 29 2.46 -11.27 13.55
C ALA A 29 1.01 -10.87 13.18
N ASP A 30 0.77 -10.43 11.94
CA ASP A 30 -0.55 -10.06 11.46
C ASP A 30 -1.47 -11.28 11.27
N GLN A 31 -2.77 -11.11 11.52
CA GLN A 31 -3.79 -12.14 11.30
C GLN A 31 -3.84 -12.66 9.85
N ARG A 32 -3.41 -11.85 8.88
CA ARG A 32 -3.36 -12.18 7.45
C ARG A 32 -2.06 -12.84 7.03
N ALA A 33 -1.15 -13.15 7.97
CA ALA A 33 0.14 -13.78 7.69
C ALA A 33 0.08 -14.97 6.71
N PRO A 34 -0.90 -15.91 6.80
CA PRO A 34 -0.96 -17.04 5.87
C PRO A 34 -1.11 -16.64 4.39
N GLN A 35 -1.70 -15.47 4.13
CA GLN A 35 -1.91 -14.95 2.79
C GLN A 35 -0.81 -13.95 2.41
N TRP A 36 -0.37 -13.13 3.35
CA TRP A 36 0.53 -12.01 3.09
C TRP A 36 2.00 -12.42 3.00
N VAL A 37 2.47 -13.30 3.88
CA VAL A 37 3.88 -13.71 3.92
C VAL A 37 4.32 -14.37 2.59
N PRO A 38 3.58 -15.33 2.01
CA PRO A 38 3.99 -15.94 0.74
C PRO A 38 4.02 -14.97 -0.45
N VAL A 39 3.16 -13.94 -0.43
CA VAL A 39 3.12 -12.91 -1.47
C VAL A 39 4.32 -11.98 -1.33
N PHE A 40 4.61 -11.51 -0.12
CA PHE A 40 5.78 -10.71 0.17
C PHE A 40 7.08 -11.42 -0.23
N GLU A 41 7.26 -12.68 0.19
CA GLU A 41 8.47 -13.46 -0.12
C GLU A 41 8.68 -13.63 -1.62
N ARG A 42 7.60 -13.85 -2.39
CA ARG A 42 7.65 -13.94 -3.85
C ARG A 42 8.07 -12.61 -4.50
N GLU A 43 7.45 -11.50 -4.09
CA GLU A 43 7.75 -10.17 -4.63
C GLU A 43 9.17 -9.73 -4.26
N TRP A 44 9.60 -10.01 -3.02
CA TRP A 44 10.95 -9.77 -2.55
C TRP A 44 12.00 -10.57 -3.34
N ALA A 45 11.75 -11.87 -3.56
CA ALA A 45 12.64 -12.70 -4.37
C ALA A 45 12.74 -12.21 -5.82
N ALA A 46 11.61 -11.83 -6.44
CA ALA A 46 11.60 -11.28 -7.79
C ALA A 46 12.39 -9.95 -7.88
N ALA A 47 12.22 -9.08 -6.89
CA ALA A 47 12.96 -7.83 -6.80
C ALA A 47 14.46 -8.05 -6.58
N LEU A 48 14.86 -9.05 -5.77
CA LEU A 48 16.26 -9.42 -5.56
C LEU A 48 16.93 -9.86 -6.87
N GLU A 49 16.28 -10.74 -7.63
CA GLU A 49 16.80 -11.21 -8.92
C GLU A 49 16.95 -10.06 -9.92
N GLU A 50 15.97 -9.16 -9.98
CA GLU A 50 16.07 -7.98 -10.84
C GLU A 50 17.15 -7.00 -10.35
N SER A 51 17.32 -6.84 -9.04
CA SER A 51 18.40 -6.04 -8.47
C SER A 51 19.78 -6.61 -8.82
N HIS A 52 19.95 -7.93 -8.81
CA HIS A 52 21.20 -8.56 -9.24
C HIS A 52 21.47 -8.36 -10.73
N ARG A 53 20.44 -8.38 -11.57
CA ARG A 53 20.55 -8.15 -13.03
C ARG A 53 20.85 -6.70 -13.38
N SER A 54 20.16 -5.77 -12.72
CA SER A 54 20.20 -4.33 -13.02
C SER A 54 21.19 -3.54 -12.16
N PHE A 55 21.77 -4.18 -11.13
CA PHE A 55 22.60 -3.55 -10.11
C PHE A 55 21.92 -2.37 -9.41
N SER A 56 20.58 -2.41 -9.29
CA SER A 56 19.76 -1.36 -8.68
C SER A 56 18.91 -1.88 -7.54
N LEU A 57 18.92 -1.19 -6.40
CA LEU A 57 18.11 -1.53 -5.23
C LEU A 57 16.71 -0.89 -5.24
N GLY A 58 16.39 -0.08 -6.26
CA GLY A 58 15.13 0.65 -6.32
C GLY A 58 13.89 -0.25 -6.23
N GLY A 59 13.93 -1.42 -6.88
CA GLY A 59 12.85 -2.41 -6.80
C GLY A 59 12.64 -2.96 -5.40
N LEU A 60 13.72 -3.30 -4.68
CA LEU A 60 13.65 -3.78 -3.29
C LEU A 60 13.08 -2.71 -2.36
N TYR A 61 13.48 -1.46 -2.54
CA TYR A 61 12.93 -0.35 -1.75
C TYR A 61 11.46 -0.13 -2.03
N ALA A 62 11.03 -0.23 -3.29
CA ALA A 62 9.61 -0.13 -3.65
C ALA A 62 8.77 -1.23 -2.98
N VAL A 63 9.26 -2.48 -2.97
CA VAL A 63 8.57 -3.59 -2.27
C VAL A 63 8.42 -3.28 -0.77
N VAL A 64 9.49 -2.84 -0.10
CA VAL A 64 9.43 -2.51 1.33
C VAL A 64 8.41 -1.40 1.60
N GLN A 65 8.43 -0.33 0.81
CA GLN A 65 7.53 0.81 1.00
C GLN A 65 6.06 0.43 0.76
N ASP A 66 5.77 -0.37 -0.28
CA ASP A 66 4.41 -0.84 -0.55
C ASP A 66 3.87 -1.68 0.61
N TRP A 67 4.66 -2.62 1.12
CA TRP A 67 4.25 -3.49 2.22
C TRP A 67 4.17 -2.78 3.57
N GLN A 68 5.04 -1.80 3.83
CA GLN A 68 4.89 -0.89 4.98
C GLN A 68 3.58 -0.10 4.88
N GLY A 69 3.25 0.42 3.70
CA GLY A 69 1.98 1.10 3.43
C GLY A 69 0.78 0.20 3.69
N ARG A 70 0.79 -1.04 3.18
CA ARG A 70 -0.28 -2.01 3.41
C ARG A 70 -0.50 -2.30 4.89
N LEU A 71 0.56 -2.53 5.66
CA LEU A 71 0.46 -2.74 7.11
C LEU A 71 -0.08 -1.51 7.83
N ALA A 72 0.39 -0.31 7.48
CA ALA A 72 -0.06 0.93 8.11
C ALA A 72 -1.56 1.19 7.90
N HIS A 73 -2.11 0.81 6.75
CA HIS A 73 -3.53 0.99 6.44
C HIS A 73 -4.41 -0.19 6.85
N ALA A 74 -3.84 -1.34 7.18
CA ALA A 74 -4.60 -2.56 7.50
C ALA A 74 -5.65 -2.36 8.60
N PRO A 75 -5.37 -1.67 9.73
CA PRO A 75 -6.39 -1.43 10.76
C PRO A 75 -7.52 -0.51 10.29
N ALA A 76 -7.22 0.46 9.42
CA ALA A 76 -8.23 1.35 8.87
C ALA A 76 -9.17 0.59 7.91
N VAL A 77 -8.62 -0.33 7.11
CA VAL A 77 -9.40 -1.24 6.27
C VAL A 77 -10.25 -2.17 7.13
N ASP A 78 -9.71 -2.71 8.23
CA ASP A 78 -10.50 -3.54 9.16
C ASP A 78 -11.65 -2.77 9.78
N ALA A 79 -11.40 -1.54 10.24
CA ALA A 79 -12.45 -0.68 10.79
C ALA A 79 -13.52 -0.35 9.75
N PHE A 80 -13.12 -0.10 8.50
CA PHE A 80 -14.05 0.13 7.40
C PHE A 80 -14.91 -1.10 7.11
N VAL A 81 -14.31 -2.29 6.98
CA VAL A 81 -15.05 -3.55 6.77
C VAL A 81 -15.99 -3.84 7.95
N ALA A 82 -15.52 -3.65 9.19
CA ALA A 82 -16.31 -3.87 10.39
C ALA A 82 -17.44 -2.86 10.57
N SER A 83 -17.35 -1.66 9.98
CA SER A 83 -18.42 -0.66 10.02
C SER A 83 -19.69 -1.12 9.29
N GLY A 84 -19.60 -2.18 8.48
CA GLY A 84 -20.71 -2.67 7.68
C GLY A 84 -21.16 -1.67 6.62
N TYR A 85 -20.28 -0.76 6.21
CA TYR A 85 -20.55 0.19 5.13
C TYR A 85 -20.88 -0.58 3.85
N ASP A 86 -22.17 -0.63 3.56
CA ASP A 86 -22.73 -1.21 2.35
C ASP A 86 -22.61 -0.19 1.22
N ASP A 87 -21.66 -0.40 0.31
CA ASP A 87 -21.53 0.40 -0.92
C ASP A 87 -22.66 0.10 -1.93
N SER A 88 -23.63 -0.73 -1.55
CA SER A 88 -24.83 -1.01 -2.36
C SER A 88 -25.88 0.09 -2.30
N GLU A 89 -25.72 1.13 -1.46
CA GLU A 89 -26.53 2.37 -1.54
C GLU A 89 -26.09 3.25 -2.72
N ALA A 90 -26.02 2.68 -3.92
CA ALA A 90 -26.03 3.44 -5.14
C ALA A 90 -27.40 4.09 -5.27
N ILE A 91 -27.50 5.39 -4.96
CA ILE A 91 -28.69 6.16 -5.32
C ILE A 91 -28.81 6.15 -6.85
N ASP A 92 -29.90 5.58 -7.36
CA ASP A 92 -30.21 5.67 -8.78
C ASP A 92 -30.40 7.15 -9.17
N MET A 93 -29.47 7.67 -9.96
CA MET A 93 -29.50 9.04 -10.49
C MET A 93 -30.72 9.32 -11.38
N ALA A 94 -31.44 8.28 -11.82
CA ALA A 94 -32.74 8.40 -12.46
C ALA A 94 -33.85 8.72 -11.44
N GLU A 95 -33.85 8.11 -10.25
CA GLU A 95 -34.84 8.35 -9.19
C GLU A 95 -34.74 9.79 -8.65
N LEU A 96 -33.52 10.32 -8.52
CA LEU A 96 -33.27 11.72 -8.14
C LEU A 96 -33.78 12.75 -9.16
N ARG A 97 -33.80 12.39 -10.46
CA ARG A 97 -34.29 13.28 -11.53
C ARG A 97 -35.82 13.30 -11.63
N GLY A 98 -36.50 12.23 -11.24
CA GLY A 98 -37.96 12.16 -11.23
C GLY A 98 -38.62 12.99 -10.13
N ARG A 99 -37.95 13.18 -8.98
CA ARG A 99 -38.47 13.94 -7.83
C ARG A 99 -38.39 15.47 -8.00
N ARG A 100 -37.82 15.96 -9.10
CA ARG A 100 -37.57 17.38 -9.36
C ARG A 100 -38.56 18.00 -10.38
N GLN A 101 -39.64 17.31 -10.70
CA GLN A 101 -40.71 17.79 -11.59
C GLN A 101 -42.00 18.02 -10.82
#